data_AF-A8WL18-F1
#
_entry.id   AF-A8WL18-F1
#
_cell.length_a   1.000
_cell.length_b   1.000
_cell.length_c   1.000
_cell.angle_alpha   90.00
_cell.angle_beta   90.00
_cell.angle_gamma   90.00
#
_symmetry.space_group_name_H-M   'P 1'
#
loop_
_entity.id
_entity.type
_entity.pdbx_description
1 polymer ?
#
loop_
_entity_poly.entity_id
_entity_poly.type
_entity_poly.pdbx_seq_one_letter_code
_entity_poly.pdbx_strand_id
1 'polypeptide(L)'
;MSSDFADYSVKNYYSIRKNNPLLPSSIRACIIGKSGCGKTNLLMNLLLDKFEGDDYLDYDNLYIFSTTLFQPCYQALINGFENGLSKKDIRECFKNQNFMVEKKDKQEITICTSDSLDDIPDPCSIDPNKKTLIIFDDLMLEKQNKIEQYYTRGRHNNIDCFYISQSYIKLPKNTIRENANFFIVFPQDKLNLDYIYRDHCSELDKERFLEMSSEMWKDQYSFLTIDKTSELLMIEHSVLEDNYDIVTNENEELKKIVVSYEQKEDREEDMRILEAKTEEAKKQVLAFKRSNITYADLFKKKI
;
A
#
# COMPACT_ATOMS: atom_id res chain seq x y z
N MET A 1 25.35 -4.08 39.34
CA MET A 1 26.01 -2.80 39.03
C MET A 1 25.14 -2.12 37.99
N SER A 2 24.39 -1.09 38.35
CA SER A 2 23.66 -0.28 37.37
C SER A 2 24.69 0.55 36.63
N SER A 3 24.90 0.24 35.36
CA SER A 3 25.66 1.12 34.49
C SER A 3 24.74 2.27 34.10
N ASP A 4 24.86 3.39 34.80
CA ASP A 4 24.25 4.67 34.42
C ASP A 4 24.93 5.18 33.15
N PHE A 5 24.58 4.60 32.00
CA PHE A 5 24.98 5.13 30.72
C PHE A 5 24.17 6.39 30.45
N ALA A 6 24.86 7.52 30.26
CA ALA A 6 24.22 8.73 29.79
C ALA A 6 23.78 8.58 28.33
N ASP A 7 22.55 8.97 28.03
CA ASP A 7 22.08 9.09 26.65
C ASP A 7 22.66 10.37 26.03
N TYR A 8 23.56 10.19 25.06
CA TYR A 8 24.18 11.26 24.28
C TYR A 8 23.41 11.56 22.99
N SER A 9 22.18 11.06 22.84
CA SER A 9 21.34 11.37 21.70
C SER A 9 21.08 12.88 21.61
N VAL A 10 21.45 13.46 20.47
CA VAL A 10 21.09 14.85 20.16
C VAL A 10 19.73 14.80 19.48
N LYS A 11 18.78 15.61 19.96
CA LYS A 11 17.47 15.73 19.30
C LYS A 11 17.68 16.17 17.86
N ASN A 12 17.18 15.36 16.92
CA ASN A 12 17.17 15.72 15.51
C ASN A 12 16.33 17.00 15.32
N TYR A 13 16.87 17.97 14.57
CA TYR A 13 16.20 19.24 14.27
C TYR A 13 15.21 19.15 13.10
N TYR A 14 14.97 17.95 12.58
CA TYR A 14 14.08 17.70 11.46
C TYR A 14 12.62 17.95 11.82
N SER A 15 11.78 18.14 10.81
CA SER A 15 10.34 18.17 11.00
C SER A 15 9.85 16.86 11.61
N ILE A 16 9.02 16.98 12.66
CA ILE A 16 8.46 15.81 13.34
C ILE A 16 7.40 15.20 12.42
N ARG A 17 7.66 13.97 11.97
CA ARG A 17 6.69 13.11 11.28
C ARG A 17 5.67 12.56 12.25
N LYS A 18 4.40 12.60 11.88
CA LYS A 18 3.27 12.12 12.68
C LYS A 18 2.44 11.10 11.91
N ASN A 19 3.05 9.96 11.59
CA ASN A 19 2.30 8.82 11.09
C ASN A 19 1.22 8.41 12.12
N ASN A 20 0.14 7.79 11.64
CA ASN A 20 -0.90 7.29 12.50
C ASN A 20 -0.32 6.29 13.54
N PRO A 21 -0.79 6.28 14.80
CA PRO A 21 -0.29 5.38 15.84
C PRO A 21 -0.35 3.88 15.52
N LEU A 22 -1.16 3.47 14.55
CA LEU A 22 -1.18 2.09 14.03
C LEU A 22 0.07 1.71 13.23
N LEU A 23 0.91 2.68 12.87
CA LEU A 23 2.13 2.50 12.09
C LEU A 23 3.36 3.00 12.86
N PRO A 24 4.55 2.46 12.57
CA PRO A 24 5.78 2.96 13.16
C PRO A 24 6.00 4.46 12.88
N SER A 25 6.64 5.13 13.84
CA SER A 25 7.00 6.56 13.72
C SER A 25 8.01 6.86 12.60
N SER A 26 8.83 5.86 12.24
CA SER A 26 9.67 5.83 11.05
C SER A 26 9.50 4.48 10.38
N ILE A 27 9.26 4.47 9.07
CA ILE A 27 8.81 3.28 8.34
C ILE A 27 9.84 2.85 7.31
N ARG A 28 10.26 1.60 7.40
CA ARG A 28 10.97 0.84 6.37
C ARG A 28 10.16 -0.43 6.13
N ALA A 29 9.11 -0.28 5.33
CA ALA A 29 8.06 -1.28 5.19
C ALA A 29 8.22 -2.16 3.96
N CYS A 30 7.96 -3.46 4.09
CA CYS A 30 7.79 -4.34 2.93
C CYS A 30 6.34 -4.80 2.84
N ILE A 31 5.70 -4.59 1.69
CA ILE A 31 4.37 -5.14 1.37
C ILE A 31 4.57 -6.34 0.46
N ILE A 32 4.25 -7.53 0.95
CA ILE A 32 4.60 -8.80 0.30
C ILE A 32 3.31 -9.56 -0.03
N GLY A 33 3.19 -10.04 -1.26
CA GLY A 33 1.94 -10.63 -1.73
C GLY A 33 1.97 -11.04 -3.20
N LYS A 34 1.35 -12.16 -3.56
CA LYS A 34 1.19 -12.57 -4.97
C LYS A 34 0.49 -11.48 -5.80
N SER A 35 0.61 -11.55 -7.13
CA SER A 35 -0.14 -10.63 -8.01
C SER A 35 -1.64 -10.73 -7.74
N GLY A 36 -2.35 -9.60 -7.78
CA GLY A 36 -3.80 -9.55 -7.54
C GLY A 36 -4.27 -9.64 -6.09
N CYS A 37 -3.38 -9.77 -5.09
CA CYS A 37 -3.80 -9.93 -3.69
C CYS A 37 -4.17 -8.62 -2.97
N GLY A 38 -4.18 -7.47 -3.64
CA GLY A 38 -4.59 -6.20 -3.05
C GLY A 38 -3.47 -5.26 -2.57
N LYS A 39 -2.18 -5.59 -2.79
CA LYS A 39 -1.03 -4.74 -2.36
C LYS A 39 -1.15 -3.28 -2.77
N THR A 40 -1.37 -3.02 -4.05
CA THR A 40 -1.49 -1.66 -4.58
C THR A 40 -2.71 -0.94 -4.02
N ASN A 41 -3.82 -1.66 -3.81
CA ASN A 41 -5.01 -1.09 -3.19
C ASN A 41 -4.76 -0.68 -1.74
N LEU A 42 -4.08 -1.53 -0.96
CA LEU A 42 -3.66 -1.19 0.39
C LEU A 42 -2.71 0.00 0.40
N LEU A 43 -1.73 0.05 -0.51
CA LEU A 43 -0.86 1.22 -0.64
C LEU A 43 -1.68 2.49 -0.88
N MET A 44 -2.65 2.48 -1.79
CA MET A 44 -3.50 3.65 -2.07
C MET A 44 -4.26 4.10 -0.82
N ASN A 45 -4.80 3.16 -0.04
CA ASN A 45 -5.44 3.47 1.24
C ASN A 45 -4.45 4.12 2.22
N LEU A 46 -3.24 3.57 2.38
CA LEU A 46 -2.23 4.16 3.25
C LEU A 46 -1.80 5.57 2.80
N LEU A 47 -1.78 5.83 1.50
CA LEU A 47 -1.40 7.12 0.93
C LEU A 47 -2.50 8.18 1.10
N LEU A 48 -3.77 7.81 1.05
CA LEU A 48 -4.90 8.74 0.88
C LEU A 48 -5.89 8.78 2.05
N ASP A 49 -5.98 7.71 2.84
CA ASP A 49 -7.00 7.57 3.88
C ASP A 49 -6.50 7.98 5.27
N LYS A 50 -7.48 8.05 6.18
CA LYS A 50 -7.32 8.44 7.58
C LYS A 50 -7.90 7.37 8.49
N PHE A 51 -7.38 7.30 9.70
CA PHE A 51 -7.94 6.55 10.81
C PHE A 51 -8.04 7.46 12.03
N GLU A 52 -9.19 7.46 12.71
CA GLU A 52 -9.48 8.32 13.87
C GLU A 52 -9.21 9.83 13.68
N GLY A 53 -9.29 10.31 12.43
CA GLY A 53 -9.09 11.72 12.08
C GLY A 53 -7.68 12.07 11.58
N ASP A 54 -6.71 11.17 11.77
CA ASP A 54 -5.31 11.33 11.35
C ASP A 54 -5.01 10.55 10.08
N ASP A 55 -4.18 11.11 9.19
CA ASP A 55 -3.67 10.39 8.01
C ASP A 55 -2.84 9.16 8.43
N TYR A 56 -2.95 8.06 7.69
CA TYR A 56 -2.08 6.90 7.92
C TYR A 56 -0.60 7.30 7.80
N LEU A 57 -0.24 7.92 6.68
CA LEU A 57 1.12 8.33 6.38
C LEU A 57 1.21 9.86 6.32
N ASP A 58 2.10 10.45 7.13
CA ASP A 58 2.33 11.88 7.17
C ASP A 58 3.53 12.25 6.28
N TYR A 59 3.27 12.85 5.11
CA TYR A 59 4.30 13.16 4.11
C TYR A 59 4.02 14.45 3.34
N ASP A 60 5.09 15.19 3.04
CA ASP A 60 5.08 16.41 2.21
C ASP A 60 5.52 16.10 0.78
N ASN A 61 6.42 15.13 0.61
CA ASN A 61 6.89 14.67 -0.69
C ASN A 61 6.59 13.17 -0.87
N LEU A 62 6.09 12.79 -2.04
CA LEU A 62 5.86 11.42 -2.45
C LEU A 62 6.72 11.08 -3.68
N TYR A 63 7.60 10.10 -3.54
CA TYR A 63 8.39 9.55 -4.63
C TYR A 63 7.86 8.16 -4.98
N ILE A 64 7.56 7.90 -6.25
CA ILE A 64 7.12 6.58 -6.71
C ILE A 64 8.04 6.11 -7.84
N PHE A 65 8.78 5.04 -7.56
CA PHE A 65 9.60 4.36 -8.55
C PHE A 65 8.95 3.03 -8.90
N SER A 66 8.48 2.90 -10.14
CA SER A 66 7.79 1.71 -10.61
C SER A 66 7.85 1.54 -12.11
N THR A 67 8.02 0.30 -12.57
CA THR A 67 7.92 -0.05 -14.01
C THR A 67 6.47 -0.06 -14.51
N THR A 68 5.49 0.09 -13.61
CA THR A 68 4.05 0.01 -13.91
C THR A 68 3.29 1.31 -13.65
N LEU A 69 3.97 2.46 -13.68
CA LEU A 69 3.34 3.78 -13.49
C LEU A 69 2.19 4.06 -14.47
N PHE A 70 2.14 3.39 -15.63
CA PHE A 70 1.05 3.49 -16.61
C PHE A 70 -0.30 2.97 -16.11
N GLN A 71 -0.34 2.22 -15.00
CA GLN A 71 -1.59 1.70 -14.44
C GLN A 71 -2.52 2.85 -14.02
N PRO A 72 -3.85 2.73 -14.25
CA PRO A 72 -4.80 3.82 -14.00
C PRO A 72 -4.78 4.39 -12.58
N CYS A 73 -4.54 3.55 -11.55
CA CYS A 73 -4.49 4.00 -10.17
C CYS A 73 -3.29 4.94 -9.91
N TYR A 74 -2.11 4.61 -10.44
CA TYR A 74 -0.94 5.50 -10.35
C TYR A 74 -1.17 6.77 -11.17
N GLN A 75 -1.72 6.67 -12.37
CA GLN A 75 -2.03 7.84 -13.19
C GLN A 75 -3.02 8.78 -12.51
N ALA A 76 -4.09 8.26 -11.88
CA ALA A 76 -5.04 9.08 -11.13
C ALA A 76 -4.39 9.76 -9.92
N LEU A 77 -3.54 9.04 -9.18
CA LEU A 77 -2.79 9.59 -8.04
C LEU A 77 -1.83 10.72 -8.48
N ILE A 78 -1.05 10.47 -9.53
CA ILE A 78 -0.07 11.42 -10.08
C ILE A 78 -0.77 12.69 -10.55
N ASN A 79 -1.75 12.53 -11.45
CA ASN A 79 -2.50 13.66 -11.98
C ASN A 79 -3.22 14.44 -10.86
N GLY A 80 -3.71 13.75 -9.83
CA GLY A 80 -4.33 14.39 -8.68
C GLY A 80 -3.37 15.36 -7.98
N PHE A 81 -2.21 14.87 -7.54
CA PHE A 81 -1.25 15.72 -6.84
C PHE A 81 -0.63 16.80 -7.73
N GLU A 82 -0.34 16.51 -9.00
CA GLU A 82 0.16 17.51 -9.95
C GLU A 82 -0.84 18.66 -10.19
N ASN A 83 -2.13 18.36 -10.12
CA ASN A 83 -3.20 19.38 -10.20
C ASN A 83 -3.54 20.03 -8.85
N GLY A 84 -2.75 19.78 -7.80
CA GLY A 84 -2.90 20.41 -6.49
C GLY A 84 -4.06 19.88 -5.65
N LEU A 85 -4.58 18.70 -5.96
CA LEU A 85 -5.62 18.06 -5.15
C LEU A 85 -5.05 17.60 -3.81
N SER A 86 -5.87 17.69 -2.77
CA SER A 86 -5.56 17.08 -1.47
C SER A 86 -5.76 15.57 -1.53
N LYS A 87 -5.19 14.82 -0.57
CA LYS A 87 -5.45 13.38 -0.40
C LYS A 87 -6.94 13.05 -0.40
N LYS A 88 -7.74 13.89 0.29
CA LYS A 88 -9.19 13.74 0.39
C LYS A 88 -9.88 13.88 -0.97
N ASP A 89 -9.48 14.86 -1.78
CA ASP A 89 -10.06 15.06 -3.11
C ASP A 89 -9.77 13.86 -4.02
N ILE A 90 -8.52 13.37 -4.02
CA ILE A 90 -8.11 12.20 -4.81
C ILE A 90 -8.88 10.94 -4.38
N ARG A 91 -9.02 10.72 -3.06
CA ARG A 91 -9.83 9.63 -2.51
C ARG A 91 -11.27 9.68 -3.02
N GLU A 92 -11.87 10.87 -3.03
CA GLU A 92 -13.24 11.06 -3.50
C GLU A 92 -13.38 10.76 -5.00
N CYS A 93 -12.38 11.12 -5.81
CA CYS A 93 -12.33 10.74 -7.22
C CYS A 93 -12.33 9.21 -7.39
N PHE A 94 -11.53 8.48 -6.60
CA PHE A 94 -11.54 7.01 -6.62
C PHE A 94 -12.88 6.42 -6.19
N LYS A 95 -13.51 6.97 -5.15
CA LYS A 95 -14.82 6.46 -4.67
C LYS A 95 -15.93 6.67 -5.69
N ASN A 96 -15.99 7.85 -6.29
CA ASN A 96 -17.06 8.22 -7.23
C ASN A 96 -16.74 7.82 -8.67
N GLN A 97 -15.55 7.27 -8.93
CA GLN A 97 -15.05 6.98 -10.28
C GLN A 97 -15.16 8.21 -11.21
N ASN A 98 -14.98 9.40 -10.65
CA ASN A 98 -15.05 10.67 -11.36
C ASN A 98 -13.71 11.42 -11.25
N PHE A 99 -13.00 11.47 -12.37
CA PHE A 99 -11.66 12.05 -12.47
C PHE A 99 -11.64 13.38 -13.24
N MET A 100 -12.81 13.99 -13.48
CA MET A 100 -12.89 15.36 -13.98
C MET A 100 -12.68 16.33 -12.84
N VAL A 101 -11.49 16.93 -12.75
CA VAL A 101 -11.13 17.79 -11.62
C VAL A 101 -10.56 19.12 -12.09
N GLU A 102 -10.96 20.19 -11.39
CA GLU A 102 -10.39 21.52 -11.60
C GLU A 102 -9.03 21.62 -10.90
N LYS A 103 -8.06 22.20 -11.62
CA LYS A 103 -6.73 22.46 -11.08
C LYS A 103 -6.82 23.46 -9.93
N LYS A 104 -6.12 23.17 -8.83
CA LYS A 104 -5.93 24.08 -7.70
C LYS A 104 -4.58 24.78 -7.80
N ASP A 105 -4.52 26.05 -7.39
CA ASP A 105 -3.31 26.87 -7.51
C ASP A 105 -2.19 26.45 -6.54
N LYS A 106 -2.52 25.77 -5.45
CA LYS A 106 -1.58 25.40 -4.40
C LYS A 106 -1.45 23.88 -4.29
N GLN A 107 -0.25 23.37 -4.52
CA GLN A 107 0.10 21.98 -4.22
C GLN A 107 0.45 21.85 -2.73
N GLU A 108 -0.23 20.94 -2.05
CA GLU A 108 0.08 20.56 -0.66
C GLU A 108 1.17 19.50 -0.61
N ILE A 109 1.14 18.55 -1.53
CA ILE A 109 2.06 17.42 -1.63
C ILE A 109 2.81 17.50 -2.95
N THR A 110 4.13 17.39 -2.90
CA THR A 110 4.97 17.29 -4.10
C THR A 110 5.10 15.82 -4.50
N ILE A 111 4.73 15.47 -5.73
CA ILE A 111 4.95 14.12 -6.26
C ILE A 111 6.11 14.10 -7.27
N CYS A 112 6.95 13.08 -7.19
CA CYS A 112 7.98 12.76 -8.18
C CYS A 112 7.87 11.29 -8.56
N THR A 113 7.83 10.97 -9.85
CA THR A 113 7.75 9.59 -10.32
C THR A 113 8.77 9.31 -11.41
N SER A 114 9.23 8.07 -11.46
CA SER A 114 10.07 7.56 -12.55
C SER A 114 9.93 6.05 -12.69
N ASP A 115 10.04 5.55 -13.90
CA ASP A 115 10.14 4.14 -14.23
C ASP A 115 11.59 3.65 -14.34
N SER A 116 12.57 4.54 -14.15
CA SER A 116 13.99 4.27 -14.22
C SER A 116 14.64 4.21 -12.84
N LEU A 117 15.47 3.19 -12.62
CA LEU A 117 16.32 3.11 -11.43
C LEU A 117 17.36 4.24 -11.38
N ASP A 118 17.76 4.76 -12.53
CA ASP A 118 18.80 5.78 -12.60
C ASP A 118 18.35 7.11 -11.97
N ASP A 119 17.04 7.34 -11.92
CA ASP A 119 16.42 8.53 -11.33
C ASP A 119 16.20 8.41 -9.83
N ILE A 120 16.40 7.23 -9.23
CA ILE A 120 16.35 7.06 -7.77
C ILE A 120 17.48 7.90 -7.16
N PRO A 121 17.17 8.94 -6.35
CA PRO A 121 18.18 9.80 -5.77
C PRO A 121 18.95 9.07 -4.66
N ASP A 122 20.11 9.60 -4.29
CA ASP A 122 20.82 9.13 -3.09
C ASP A 122 20.02 9.57 -1.84
N PRO A 123 19.78 8.72 -0.83
CA PRO A 123 19.09 9.11 0.41
C PRO A 123 19.69 10.34 1.08
N CYS A 124 21.01 10.57 0.99
CA CYS A 124 21.70 11.74 1.54
C CYS A 124 21.42 13.05 0.80
N SER A 125 20.86 12.98 -0.42
CA SER A 125 20.50 14.16 -1.21
C SER A 125 19.09 14.68 -0.93
N ILE A 126 18.28 13.93 -0.19
CA ILE A 126 16.91 14.31 0.18
C ILE A 126 16.95 15.29 1.36
N ASP A 127 16.19 16.38 1.26
CA ASP A 127 16.06 17.39 2.32
C ASP A 127 15.44 16.78 3.58
N PRO A 128 16.20 16.67 4.69
CA PRO A 128 15.71 16.02 5.90
C PRO A 128 14.71 16.89 6.67
N ASN A 129 14.53 18.16 6.30
CA ASN A 129 13.48 19.01 6.88
C ASN A 129 12.09 18.75 6.30
N LYS A 130 12.00 18.00 5.20
CA LYS A 130 10.72 17.59 4.59
C LYS A 130 10.43 16.13 4.90
N LYS A 131 9.16 15.82 5.15
CA LYS A 131 8.71 14.43 5.34
C LYS A 131 8.59 13.76 3.98
N THR A 132 9.63 13.04 3.58
CA THR A 132 9.64 12.33 2.29
C THR A 132 9.18 10.89 2.44
N LEU A 133 8.25 10.45 1.60
CA LEU A 133 7.79 9.07 1.47
C LEU A 133 8.21 8.52 0.12
N ILE A 134 8.81 7.33 0.09
CA ILE A 134 9.30 6.71 -1.14
C ILE A 134 8.71 5.33 -1.31
N ILE A 135 8.15 5.08 -2.48
CA ILE A 135 7.52 3.83 -2.87
C ILE A 135 8.36 3.17 -3.97
N PHE A 136 8.77 1.94 -3.73
CA PHE A 136 9.37 1.05 -4.72
C PHE A 136 8.33 -0.02 -5.06
N ASP A 137 7.76 0.01 -6.26
CA ASP A 137 6.77 -0.97 -6.71
C ASP A 137 7.19 -1.63 -8.02
N ASP A 138 6.97 -2.94 -8.12
CA ASP A 138 7.34 -3.76 -9.28
C ASP A 138 8.80 -3.60 -9.76
N LEU A 139 9.73 -3.41 -8.82
CA LEU A 139 11.18 -3.30 -9.07
C LEU A 139 11.97 -4.56 -8.65
N MET A 140 11.30 -5.68 -8.37
CA MET A 140 11.93 -6.89 -7.81
C MET A 140 12.99 -7.53 -8.72
N LEU A 141 12.87 -7.37 -10.04
CA LEU A 141 13.83 -7.93 -11.01
C LEU A 141 14.98 -6.98 -11.34
N GLU A 142 14.92 -5.76 -10.82
CA GLU A 142 15.88 -4.70 -11.11
C GLU A 142 17.13 -4.77 -10.21
N LYS A 143 18.15 -3.96 -10.51
CA LYS A 143 19.33 -3.84 -9.63
C LYS A 143 18.95 -3.16 -8.32
N GLN A 144 19.17 -3.85 -7.21
CA GLN A 144 18.68 -3.44 -5.89
C GLN A 144 19.57 -2.42 -5.17
N ASN A 145 20.81 -2.18 -5.62
CA ASN A 145 21.82 -1.41 -4.89
C ASN A 145 21.35 -0.02 -4.43
N LYS A 146 20.56 0.70 -5.23
CA LYS A 146 20.03 2.01 -4.85
C LYS A 146 18.90 1.90 -3.82
N ILE A 147 18.01 0.93 -3.97
CA ILE A 147 16.89 0.67 -3.05
C ILE A 147 17.45 0.25 -1.68
N GLU A 148 18.49 -0.59 -1.65
CA GLU A 148 19.16 -1.04 -0.43
C GLU A 148 19.71 0.11 0.43
N GLN A 149 20.12 1.23 -0.19
CA GLN A 149 20.60 2.41 0.53
C GLN A 149 19.48 3.06 1.36
N TYR A 150 18.23 3.01 0.91
CA TYR A 150 17.10 3.55 1.67
C TYR A 150 16.81 2.75 2.93
N TYR A 151 16.92 1.42 2.85
CA TYR A 151 16.70 0.55 4.01
C TYR A 151 17.85 0.63 5.03
N THR A 152 19.07 0.89 4.59
CA THR A 152 20.25 0.95 5.46
C THR A 152 20.52 2.35 6.01
N ARG A 153 20.31 3.41 5.21
CA ARG A 153 20.70 4.79 5.52
C ARG A 153 19.56 5.81 5.51
N GLY A 154 18.43 5.51 4.88
CA GLY A 154 17.33 6.47 4.69
C GLY A 154 16.76 7.03 6.00
N ARG A 155 16.77 6.23 7.07
CA ARG A 155 16.27 6.61 8.41
C ARG A 155 16.93 7.86 9.01
N HIS A 156 18.13 8.21 8.55
CA HIS A 156 18.84 9.38 9.06
C HIS A 156 18.34 10.71 8.48
N ASN A 157 17.51 10.68 7.43
CA ASN A 157 17.07 11.87 6.68
C ASN A 157 15.54 12.03 6.63
N ASN A 158 14.82 11.58 7.67
CA ASN A 158 13.35 11.69 7.76
C ASN A 158 12.60 11.09 6.55
N ILE A 159 13.11 9.97 6.02
CA ILE A 159 12.53 9.24 4.90
C ILE A 159 11.81 8.01 5.42
N ASP A 160 10.54 7.88 5.03
CA ASP A 160 9.81 6.62 5.09
C ASP A 160 9.88 5.93 3.74
N CYS A 161 10.06 4.61 3.73
CA CYS A 161 10.09 3.83 2.50
C CYS A 161 9.19 2.61 2.56
N PHE A 162 8.55 2.31 1.43
CA PHE A 162 7.79 1.08 1.20
C PHE A 162 8.38 0.36 -0.02
N TYR A 163 8.60 -0.94 0.11
CA TYR A 163 8.91 -1.81 -1.01
C TYR A 163 7.80 -2.84 -1.17
N ILE A 164 7.07 -2.72 -2.27
CA ILE A 164 6.07 -3.69 -2.71
C ILE A 164 6.76 -4.79 -3.52
N SER A 165 6.63 -6.03 -3.06
CA SER A 165 7.23 -7.19 -3.72
C SER A 165 6.25 -8.36 -3.82
N GLN A 166 6.40 -9.15 -4.87
CA GLN A 166 5.64 -10.38 -5.04
C GLN A 166 6.20 -11.56 -4.25
N SER A 167 7.50 -11.52 -3.91
CA SER A 167 8.19 -12.59 -3.20
C SER A 167 9.14 -12.01 -2.17
N TYR A 168 9.00 -12.49 -0.93
CA TYR A 168 9.88 -12.15 0.17
C TYR A 168 11.32 -12.63 -0.06
N ILE A 169 11.47 -13.86 -0.57
CA ILE A 169 12.80 -14.49 -0.72
C ILE A 169 13.70 -13.73 -1.70
N LYS A 170 13.10 -13.07 -2.69
CA LYS A 170 13.82 -12.27 -3.68
C LYS A 170 14.33 -10.94 -3.13
N LEU A 171 13.84 -10.48 -1.98
CA LEU A 171 14.35 -9.27 -1.35
C LEU A 171 15.77 -9.53 -0.78
N PRO A 172 16.73 -8.62 -1.01
CA PRO A 172 18.06 -8.68 -0.42
C PRO A 172 18.01 -8.88 1.10
N LYS A 173 18.65 -9.95 1.58
CA LYS A 173 18.59 -10.36 2.99
C LYS A 173 19.19 -9.30 3.92
N ASN A 174 20.47 -9.02 3.71
CA ASN A 174 21.32 -8.27 4.65
C ASN A 174 21.01 -6.77 4.66
N THR A 175 20.24 -6.29 3.68
CA THR A 175 20.01 -4.86 3.47
C THR A 175 18.54 -4.51 3.55
N ILE A 176 17.65 -5.19 2.84
CA ILE A 176 16.21 -4.88 2.89
C ILE A 176 15.52 -5.63 4.02
N ARG A 177 15.59 -6.97 4.03
CA ARG A 177 14.81 -7.79 4.98
C ARG A 177 15.22 -7.57 6.42
N GLU A 178 16.52 -7.52 6.72
CA GLU A 178 17.00 -7.33 8.09
C GLU A 178 16.72 -5.92 8.64
N ASN A 179 16.83 -4.88 7.79
CA ASN A 179 16.67 -3.48 8.21
C ASN A 179 15.23 -2.95 8.12
N ALA A 180 14.35 -3.64 7.40
CA ALA A 180 12.93 -3.38 7.44
C ALA A 180 12.39 -3.58 8.87
N ASN A 181 11.50 -2.67 9.26
CA ASN A 181 10.92 -2.64 10.60
C ASN A 181 9.41 -2.84 10.61
N PHE A 182 8.78 -2.89 9.43
CA PHE A 182 7.36 -3.15 9.28
C PHE A 182 7.15 -4.07 8.09
N PHE A 183 6.35 -5.12 8.26
CA PHE A 183 5.98 -6.01 7.17
C PHE A 183 4.48 -6.10 7.09
N ILE A 184 3.97 -6.04 5.87
CA ILE A 184 2.59 -6.35 5.54
C ILE A 184 2.61 -7.58 4.62
N VAL A 185 2.06 -8.69 5.09
CA VAL A 185 2.17 -10.00 4.47
C VAL A 185 0.78 -10.49 4.07
N PHE A 186 0.48 -10.36 2.79
CA PHE A 186 -0.66 -11.04 2.16
C PHE A 186 -0.39 -12.54 2.01
N PRO A 187 -1.40 -13.36 1.65
CA PRO A 187 -1.23 -14.80 1.46
C PRO A 187 0.00 -15.18 0.64
N GLN A 188 0.87 -16.00 1.25
CA GLN A 188 2.14 -16.45 0.69
C GLN A 188 2.12 -17.96 0.36
N ASP A 189 3.07 -18.40 -0.47
CA ASP A 189 3.37 -19.84 -0.55
C ASP A 189 4.17 -20.33 0.66
N LYS A 190 4.23 -21.65 0.85
CA LYS A 190 4.92 -22.28 1.97
C LYS A 190 6.38 -21.86 2.09
N LEU A 191 7.08 -21.70 0.95
CA LEU A 191 8.48 -21.34 0.95
C LEU A 191 8.68 -19.89 1.44
N ASN A 192 7.92 -18.92 0.93
CA ASN A 192 8.02 -17.54 1.40
C ASN A 192 7.62 -17.44 2.88
N LEU A 193 6.57 -18.16 3.31
CA LEU A 193 6.18 -18.25 4.73
C LEU A 193 7.31 -18.77 5.62
N ASP A 194 7.96 -19.87 5.25
CA ASP A 194 9.05 -20.46 6.02
C ASP A 194 10.21 -19.46 6.20
N TYR A 195 10.51 -18.68 5.17
CA TYR A 195 11.52 -17.62 5.24
C TYR A 195 11.10 -16.45 6.13
N ILE A 196 9.85 -15.98 6.02
CA ILE A 196 9.31 -14.90 6.86
C ILE A 196 9.33 -15.32 8.32
N TYR A 197 8.84 -16.52 8.62
CA TYR A 197 8.83 -17.08 9.97
C TYR A 197 10.24 -17.13 10.56
N ARG A 198 11.19 -17.72 9.83
CA ARG A 198 12.58 -17.85 10.28
C ARG A 198 13.24 -16.50 10.52
N ASP A 199 13.00 -15.53 9.65
CA ASP A 199 13.71 -14.25 9.67
C ASP A 199 13.07 -13.25 10.67
N HIS A 200 11.77 -13.37 11.00
CA HIS A 200 11.03 -12.34 11.75
C HIS A 200 10.09 -12.85 12.86
N CYS A 201 9.80 -14.15 12.95
CA CYS A 201 8.82 -14.68 13.90
C CYS A 201 9.33 -15.97 14.57
N SER A 202 10.65 -16.18 14.64
CA SER A 202 11.26 -17.40 15.16
C SER A 202 10.97 -17.67 16.64
N GLU A 203 10.61 -16.62 17.36
CA GLU A 203 10.17 -16.63 18.76
C GLU A 203 8.79 -17.27 18.95
N LEU A 204 7.98 -17.40 17.91
CA LEU A 204 6.71 -18.14 17.95
C LEU A 204 6.90 -19.61 17.63
N ASP A 205 5.99 -20.45 18.14
CA ASP A 205 5.84 -21.80 17.61
C ASP A 205 5.41 -21.76 16.14
N LYS A 206 6.03 -22.62 15.32
CA LYS A 206 5.84 -22.63 13.87
C LYS A 206 4.42 -23.07 13.47
N GLU A 207 3.87 -24.08 14.14
CA GLU A 207 2.52 -24.56 13.84
C GLU A 207 1.51 -23.47 14.17
N ARG A 208 1.65 -22.85 15.36
CA ARG A 208 0.82 -21.70 15.77
C ARG A 208 0.90 -20.53 14.79
N PHE A 209 2.10 -20.17 14.31
CA PHE A 209 2.26 -19.10 13.32
C PHE A 209 1.52 -19.42 12.01
N LEU A 210 1.62 -20.66 11.53
CA LEU A 210 0.95 -21.09 10.30
C LEU A 210 -0.57 -21.12 10.46
N GLU A 211 -1.08 -21.61 11.60
CA GLU A 211 -2.51 -21.62 11.92
C GLU A 211 -3.07 -20.19 11.96
N MET A 212 -2.43 -19.29 12.71
CA MET A 212 -2.83 -17.88 12.79
C MET A 212 -2.82 -17.20 11.43
N SER A 213 -1.77 -17.41 10.63
CA SER A 213 -1.67 -16.86 9.28
C SER A 213 -2.79 -17.41 8.37
N SER A 214 -3.06 -18.71 8.45
CA SER A 214 -4.09 -19.36 7.66
C SER A 214 -5.50 -18.91 8.04
N GLU A 215 -5.76 -18.65 9.33
CA GLU A 215 -7.04 -18.16 9.81
C GLU A 215 -7.30 -16.75 9.31
N MET A 216 -6.33 -15.84 9.45
CA MET A 216 -6.45 -14.47 8.94
C MET A 216 -6.73 -14.46 7.43
N TRP A 217 -6.08 -15.33 6.66
CA TRP A 217 -6.17 -15.37 5.20
C TRP A 217 -7.40 -16.08 4.62
N LYS A 218 -8.38 -16.44 5.46
CA LYS A 218 -9.69 -16.88 4.97
C LYS A 218 -10.45 -15.74 4.31
N ASP A 219 -10.29 -14.53 4.82
CA ASP A 219 -10.97 -13.34 4.32
C ASP A 219 -10.24 -12.75 3.11
N GLN A 220 -11.00 -12.27 2.13
CA GLN A 220 -10.42 -11.67 0.94
C GLN A 220 -9.67 -10.38 1.30
N TYR A 221 -8.46 -10.22 0.75
CA TYR A 221 -7.59 -9.05 0.96
C TYR A 221 -7.09 -8.86 2.40
N SER A 222 -7.27 -9.84 3.27
CA SER A 222 -6.63 -9.80 4.59
C SER A 222 -5.12 -9.99 4.47
N PHE A 223 -4.41 -9.46 5.46
CA PHE A 223 -2.96 -9.48 5.54
C PHE A 223 -2.52 -9.55 7.00
N LEU A 224 -1.36 -10.16 7.23
CA LEU A 224 -0.67 -10.17 8.51
C LEU A 224 0.26 -8.95 8.57
N THR A 225 0.35 -8.31 9.72
CA THR A 225 1.37 -7.28 9.98
C THR A 225 2.42 -7.77 10.97
N ILE A 226 3.67 -7.38 10.75
CA ILE A 226 4.79 -7.62 11.69
C ILE A 226 5.45 -6.27 11.94
N ASP A 227 5.32 -5.75 13.16
CA ASP A 227 5.96 -4.52 13.60
C ASP A 227 7.12 -4.84 14.55
N LYS A 228 8.33 -4.47 14.14
CA LYS A 228 9.57 -4.69 14.91
C LYS A 228 9.95 -3.49 15.79
N THR A 229 9.17 -2.42 15.76
CA THR A 229 9.40 -1.19 16.55
C THR A 229 8.55 -1.12 17.80
N SER A 230 7.45 -1.86 17.83
CA SER A 230 6.59 -1.92 19.00
C SER A 230 7.30 -2.63 20.15
N GLU A 231 7.35 -2.00 21.33
CA GLU A 231 7.77 -2.64 22.59
C GLU A 231 6.79 -3.74 23.02
N LEU A 232 5.63 -3.82 22.38
CA LEU A 232 4.81 -5.04 22.33
C LEU A 232 5.50 -6.09 21.45
N LEU A 233 6.74 -6.46 21.80
CA LEU A 233 7.24 -7.79 21.51
C LEU A 233 6.28 -8.74 22.20
N MET A 234 5.55 -9.54 21.43
CA MET A 234 5.03 -10.87 21.78
C MET A 234 5.15 -11.29 23.26
N ILE A 235 4.45 -10.61 24.16
CA ILE A 235 4.26 -11.00 25.57
C ILE A 235 2.78 -10.77 25.89
N GLU A 236 1.95 -11.70 25.46
CA GLU A 236 0.92 -12.22 26.37
C GLU A 236 1.53 -13.45 27.06
N HIS A 237 2.32 -13.19 28.10
CA HIS A 237 2.57 -14.19 29.13
C HIS A 237 2.39 -13.51 30.48
N SER A 238 1.14 -13.51 30.97
CA SER A 238 0.87 -13.70 32.39
C SER A 238 -0.62 -14.00 32.66
N VAL A 239 -0.87 -15.27 33.00
CA VAL A 239 -1.94 -15.77 33.88
C VAL A 239 -3.37 -15.71 33.36
N LEU A 240 -3.93 -16.86 32.97
CA LEU A 240 -5.00 -17.54 33.73
C LEU A 240 -5.18 -18.98 33.21
N GLU A 241 -5.17 -19.91 34.16
CA GLU A 241 -5.72 -21.27 34.03
C GLU A 241 -7.17 -21.20 33.54
N ASP A 242 -7.56 -22.18 32.73
CA ASP A 242 -8.94 -22.56 32.42
C ASP A 242 -9.91 -21.38 32.17
N ASN A 243 -9.82 -20.77 30.98
CA ASN A 243 -10.95 -20.31 30.16
C ASN A 243 -10.40 -19.70 28.88
N TYR A 244 -11.08 -19.96 27.76
CA TYR A 244 -10.79 -19.36 26.46
C TYR A 244 -10.66 -17.85 26.58
N ASP A 245 -9.53 -17.29 26.14
CA ASP A 245 -9.44 -15.95 25.55
C ASP A 245 -8.19 -15.91 24.65
N ILE A 246 -8.41 -16.25 23.39
CA ILE A 246 -7.53 -15.83 22.31
C ILE A 246 -7.83 -14.34 22.16
N VAL A 247 -6.87 -13.45 22.42
CA VAL A 247 -7.00 -12.05 21.99
C VAL A 247 -6.87 -12.01 20.47
N THR A 248 -7.91 -12.49 19.79
CA THR A 248 -8.33 -11.95 18.51
C THR A 248 -8.67 -10.50 18.79
N ASN A 249 -7.95 -9.56 18.18
CA ASN A 249 -8.27 -8.13 18.29
C ASN A 249 -9.79 -7.91 18.17
N GLU A 250 -10.47 -7.67 19.29
CA GLU A 250 -11.87 -7.21 19.33
C GLU A 250 -11.97 -5.73 18.90
N ASN A 251 -11.14 -5.33 17.94
CA ASN A 251 -11.24 -4.01 17.34
C ASN A 251 -11.95 -4.17 15.99
N GLU A 252 -13.29 -4.06 16.02
CA GLU A 252 -14.18 -4.15 14.85
C GLU A 252 -13.76 -3.22 13.70
N GLU A 253 -12.88 -2.23 13.92
CA GLU A 253 -12.47 -1.27 12.89
C GLU A 253 -11.19 -1.64 12.12
N LEU A 254 -10.34 -2.54 12.63
CA LEU A 254 -9.30 -3.16 11.78
C LEU A 254 -9.93 -4.17 10.80
N LYS A 255 -11.06 -4.78 11.17
CA LYS A 255 -11.95 -5.46 10.22
C LYS A 255 -12.53 -4.49 9.18
N LYS A 256 -12.82 -3.22 9.52
CA LYS A 256 -13.29 -2.20 8.55
C LYS A 256 -12.23 -1.78 7.51
N ILE A 257 -10.93 -1.87 7.81
CA ILE A 257 -9.87 -1.60 6.81
C ILE A 257 -9.74 -2.75 5.80
N VAL A 258 -10.10 -3.97 6.21
CA VAL A 258 -10.10 -5.18 5.37
C VAL A 258 -11.48 -5.48 4.74
N VAL A 259 -12.57 -4.83 5.18
CA VAL A 259 -13.90 -4.93 4.54
C VAL A 259 -14.59 -3.56 4.45
N SER A 260 -14.51 -2.96 3.26
CA SER A 260 -15.69 -2.46 2.56
C SER A 260 -15.60 -3.11 1.19
N TYR A 261 -16.33 -4.18 0.89
CA TYR A 261 -17.78 -4.25 0.74
C TYR A 261 -18.30 -5.64 1.16
N GLU A 262 -19.31 -5.66 2.03
CA GLU A 262 -20.32 -6.72 2.14
C GLU A 262 -21.68 -6.05 1.89
N GLN A 263 -22.67 -6.53 1.16
CA GLN A 263 -22.99 -7.76 0.43
C GLN A 263 -24.05 -7.36 -0.63
N LYS A 264 -24.17 -8.11 -1.72
CA LYS A 264 -25.49 -8.55 -2.22
C LYS A 264 -25.32 -9.73 -3.17
N GLU A 265 -25.83 -10.87 -2.72
CA GLU A 265 -26.28 -12.00 -3.52
C GLU A 265 -27.18 -11.50 -4.66
N ASP A 266 -26.86 -11.92 -5.89
CA ASP A 266 -27.69 -11.93 -7.12
C ASP A 266 -26.77 -11.69 -8.32
N ARG A 267 -25.97 -12.69 -8.71
CA ARG A 267 -25.14 -12.61 -9.94
C ARG A 267 -25.40 -13.71 -10.96
N GLU A 268 -26.45 -14.51 -10.80
CA GLU A 268 -26.88 -15.44 -11.86
C GLU A 268 -28.08 -14.89 -12.67
N GLU A 269 -28.95 -14.09 -12.06
CA GLU A 269 -30.06 -13.42 -12.75
C GLU A 269 -29.55 -12.21 -13.57
N ASP A 270 -28.66 -11.39 -12.97
CA ASP A 270 -28.11 -10.19 -13.61
C ASP A 270 -27.18 -10.50 -14.79
N MET A 271 -26.44 -11.61 -14.75
CA MET A 271 -25.61 -12.04 -15.87
C MET A 271 -26.46 -12.46 -17.07
N ARG A 272 -27.62 -13.11 -16.84
CA ARG A 272 -28.57 -13.45 -17.91
C ARG A 272 -29.29 -12.22 -18.47
N ILE A 273 -29.64 -11.24 -17.63
CA ILE A 273 -30.25 -9.97 -18.07
C ILE A 273 -29.23 -9.14 -18.86
N LEU A 274 -27.96 -9.11 -18.44
CA LEU A 274 -26.89 -8.41 -19.14
C LEU A 274 -26.55 -9.07 -20.47
N GLU A 275 -26.49 -10.40 -20.54
CA GLU A 275 -26.29 -11.14 -21.80
C GLU A 275 -27.46 -10.93 -22.77
N ALA A 276 -28.71 -10.95 -22.27
CA ALA A 276 -29.89 -10.66 -23.10
C ALA A 276 -29.90 -9.23 -23.64
N LYS A 277 -29.58 -8.23 -22.80
CA LYS A 277 -29.45 -6.82 -23.21
C LYS A 277 -28.30 -6.60 -24.18
N THR A 278 -27.21 -7.36 -24.03
CA THR A 278 -26.03 -7.27 -24.90
C THR A 278 -26.30 -7.88 -26.28
N GLU A 279 -27.06 -8.98 -26.36
CA GLU A 279 -27.50 -9.55 -27.64
C GLU A 279 -28.55 -8.69 -28.36
N GLU A 280 -29.45 -8.04 -27.61
CA GLU A 280 -30.39 -7.08 -28.16
C GLU A 280 -29.68 -5.81 -28.67
N ALA A 281 -28.71 -5.30 -27.92
CA ALA A 281 -27.84 -4.20 -28.36
C ALA A 281 -26.98 -4.57 -29.58
N LYS A 282 -26.44 -5.80 -29.64
CA LYS A 282 -25.73 -6.31 -30.83
C LYS A 282 -26.66 -6.42 -32.03
N LYS A 283 -27.90 -6.88 -31.88
CA LYS A 283 -28.92 -6.90 -32.95
C LYS A 283 -29.28 -5.48 -33.42
N GLN A 284 -29.41 -4.52 -32.50
CA GLN A 284 -29.66 -3.11 -32.84
C GLN A 284 -28.47 -2.48 -33.58
N VAL A 285 -27.24 -2.76 -33.15
CA VAL A 285 -26.01 -2.29 -33.83
C VAL A 285 -25.83 -2.96 -35.20
N LEU A 286 -26.20 -4.23 -35.36
CA LEU A 286 -26.18 -4.93 -36.65
C LEU A 286 -27.28 -4.41 -37.59
N ALA A 287 -28.43 -4.01 -37.06
CA ALA A 287 -29.49 -3.32 -37.82
C ALA A 287 -29.05 -1.90 -38.24
N PHE A 288 -28.32 -1.19 -37.36
CA PHE A 288 -27.77 0.14 -37.62
C PHE A 288 -26.66 0.14 -38.68
N LYS A 289 -25.87 -0.95 -38.75
CA LYS A 289 -24.84 -1.16 -39.80
C LYS A 289 -25.42 -1.41 -41.20
N ARG A 290 -26.72 -1.70 -41.35
CA ARG A 290 -27.39 -1.92 -42.66
C ARG A 290 -28.01 -0.65 -43.25
N SER A 291 -28.14 0.42 -42.48
CA SER A 291 -28.61 1.73 -42.95
C SER A 291 -27.40 2.64 -43.20
N ASN A 292 -27.00 2.74 -44.47
CA ASN A 292 -25.92 3.61 -44.96
C ASN A 292 -26.16 5.10 -44.60
N ILE A 293 -25.74 5.51 -43.40
CA ILE A 293 -25.66 6.91 -43.00
C ILE A 293 -24.24 7.13 -42.46
N THR A 294 -23.46 7.92 -43.21
CA THR A 294 -22.04 8.18 -42.99
C THR A 294 -21.81 9.27 -41.95
N TYR A 295 -20.66 9.23 -41.27
CA TYR A 295 -20.21 10.14 -40.20
C TYR A 295 -20.31 11.65 -40.48
N ALA A 296 -20.59 12.05 -41.72
CA ALA A 296 -20.92 13.42 -42.07
C ALA A 296 -22.25 13.89 -41.47
N ASP A 297 -23.19 12.97 -41.12
CA ASP A 297 -24.51 13.23 -40.53
C ASP A 297 -24.52 13.76 -39.08
N LEU A 298 -23.52 13.39 -38.28
CA LEU A 298 -23.55 13.62 -36.82
C LEU A 298 -22.88 14.92 -36.34
N PHE A 299 -22.49 15.80 -37.27
CA PHE A 299 -22.13 17.20 -37.01
C PHE A 299 -22.49 18.13 -38.20
N LYS A 300 -23.47 17.73 -39.05
CA LYS A 300 -23.49 18.07 -40.50
C LYS A 300 -22.96 19.47 -40.87
N LYS A 301 -21.70 19.43 -41.34
CA LYS A 301 -20.82 20.53 -41.76
C LYS A 301 -20.18 21.35 -40.63
N LYS A 302 -19.13 20.72 -40.07
CA LYS A 302 -17.76 21.24 -39.86
C LYS A 302 -17.65 22.75 -39.60
N ILE A 303 -16.96 23.07 -38.52
CA ILE A 303 -15.61 23.63 -38.67
C ILE A 303 -14.66 22.74 -37.87
#